data_AF-A0AAV7JK21-F1
#
_entry.id   AF-A0AAV7JK21-F1
#
_cell.length_a   1.000
_cell.length_b   1.000
_cell.length_c   1.000
_cell.angle_alpha   90.00
_cell.angle_beta   90.00
_cell.angle_gamma   90.00
#
_symmetry.space_group_name_H-M   'P 1'
#
loop_
_entity.id
_entity.type
_entity.pdbx_description
1 polymer ?
#
loop_
_entity_poly.entity_id
_entity_poly.type
_entity_poly.pdbx_seq_one_letter_code
_entity_poly.pdbx_strand_id
1 'polypeptide(L)'
;MGSYLQNPVWKKGELPHSCTEICGKSLNTDPKHSQCQHKCKQLCHPGPCPTCAATVQVSCPCKKSISEMRCNMAVNVRPCNSTCERKLTCGRHSCSQPCHHGECDSCSFEITQSCYCNKSKRTVLCSELQIDISVKEGEGIQYSCKQPCSR
;
A
#
# COMPACT_ATOMS: atom_id res chain seq x y z
N MET A 1 -54.06 21.05 32.38
CA MET A 1 -54.22 19.73 31.72
C MET A 1 -52.83 19.24 31.32
N GLY A 2 -52.13 18.54 32.22
CA GLY A 2 -50.79 18.04 31.97
C GLY A 2 -50.86 16.77 31.12
N SER A 3 -50.33 16.82 29.90
CA SER A 3 -50.23 15.68 29.00
C SER A 3 -49.27 14.65 29.60
N TYR A 4 -49.86 13.56 30.09
CA TYR A 4 -49.12 12.42 30.63
C TYR A 4 -48.34 11.75 29.50
N LEU A 5 -47.01 11.81 29.53
CA LEU A 5 -46.18 10.97 28.67
C LEU A 5 -46.45 9.52 29.03
N GLN A 6 -47.18 8.80 28.17
CA GLN A 6 -47.35 7.37 28.32
C GLN A 6 -46.04 6.68 27.93
N ASN A 7 -45.54 5.84 28.83
CA ASN A 7 -44.40 4.98 28.52
C ASN A 7 -44.77 4.03 27.37
N PRO A 8 -43.89 3.87 26.37
CA PRO A 8 -44.15 3.02 25.22
C PRO A 8 -44.36 1.56 25.67
N VAL A 9 -45.28 0.88 24.99
CA VAL A 9 -45.67 -0.51 25.28
C VAL A 9 -44.50 -1.44 25.00
N TRP A 10 -44.03 -2.16 26.02
CA TRP A 10 -42.98 -3.18 25.87
C TRP A 10 -43.45 -4.30 24.94
N LYS A 11 -42.79 -4.49 23.80
CA LYS A 11 -43.01 -5.65 22.94
C LYS A 11 -41.97 -6.72 23.20
N LYS A 12 -42.46 -7.91 23.56
CA LYS A 12 -41.64 -9.10 23.81
C LYS A 12 -40.87 -9.47 22.53
N GLY A 13 -39.54 -9.35 22.57
CA GLY A 13 -38.63 -9.64 21.45
C GLY A 13 -37.83 -8.44 20.94
N GLU A 14 -38.17 -7.22 21.36
CA GLU A 14 -37.41 -6.01 21.03
C GLU A 14 -36.24 -5.83 22.01
N LEU A 15 -35.04 -5.57 21.47
CA LEU A 15 -33.88 -5.26 22.31
C LEU A 15 -34.08 -3.87 22.95
N PRO A 16 -34.10 -3.75 24.29
CA PRO A 16 -34.29 -2.47 24.95
C PRO A 16 -33.20 -1.47 24.53
N HIS A 17 -33.61 -0.22 24.25
CA HIS A 17 -32.76 0.86 23.72
C HIS A 17 -32.23 0.67 22.29
N SER A 18 -32.81 -0.25 21.51
CA SER A 18 -32.55 -0.34 20.07
C SER A 18 -33.68 0.29 19.27
N CYS A 19 -33.33 1.03 18.22
CA CYS A 19 -34.29 1.63 17.32
C CYS A 19 -34.82 0.64 16.26
N THR A 20 -34.32 -0.61 16.25
CA THR A 20 -34.55 -1.67 15.24
C THR A 20 -34.26 -1.30 13.77
N GLU A 21 -33.89 -0.05 13.48
CA GLU A 21 -33.40 0.40 12.17
C GLU A 21 -31.93 0.01 11.95
N ILE A 22 -31.46 0.13 10.71
CA ILE A 22 -30.05 -0.02 10.36
C ILE A 22 -29.24 1.10 11.01
N CYS A 23 -28.16 0.76 11.72
CA CYS A 23 -27.32 1.69 12.46
C CYS A 23 -26.77 2.85 11.59
N GLY A 24 -26.30 2.56 10.38
CA GLY A 24 -25.90 3.56 9.39
C GLY A 24 -24.67 4.41 9.72
N LYS A 25 -24.12 4.30 10.95
CA LYS A 25 -22.92 5.01 11.39
C LYS A 25 -21.71 4.67 10.51
N SER A 26 -20.93 5.69 10.16
CA SER A 26 -19.66 5.50 9.44
C SER A 26 -18.65 4.80 10.35
N LEU A 27 -18.16 3.64 9.94
CA LEU A 27 -17.30 2.81 10.78
C LEU A 27 -15.95 3.46 11.07
N ASN A 28 -15.44 4.33 10.19
CA ASN A 28 -14.22 5.11 10.43
C ASN A 28 -14.25 5.99 11.70
N THR A 29 -15.42 6.26 12.26
CA THR A 29 -15.56 7.00 13.53
C THR A 29 -15.20 6.15 14.75
N ASP A 30 -15.19 4.82 14.62
CA ASP A 30 -14.75 3.91 15.66
C ASP A 30 -13.24 3.62 15.53
N PRO A 31 -12.46 3.69 16.62
CA PRO A 31 -11.02 3.42 16.58
C PRO A 31 -10.66 2.05 15.99
N LYS A 32 -11.55 1.04 16.12
CA LYS A 32 -11.33 -0.31 15.56
C LYS A 32 -11.43 -0.35 14.04
N HIS A 33 -11.95 0.71 13.42
CA HIS A 33 -12.31 0.75 12.01
C HIS A 33 -11.80 2.02 11.31
N SER A 34 -10.76 2.65 11.84
CA SER A 34 -10.18 3.89 11.30
C SER A 34 -9.89 3.85 9.78
N GLN A 35 -9.53 2.67 9.24
CA GLN A 35 -9.24 2.47 7.82
C GLN A 35 -10.45 2.01 6.98
N CYS A 36 -11.65 1.94 7.58
CA CYS A 36 -12.88 1.44 6.95
C CYS A 36 -13.79 2.61 6.56
N GLN A 37 -13.98 2.83 5.25
CA GLN A 37 -14.88 3.87 4.73
C GLN A 37 -16.35 3.42 4.59
N HIS A 38 -16.71 2.29 5.21
CA HIS A 38 -18.06 1.72 5.10
C HIS A 38 -18.99 2.20 6.21
N LYS A 39 -20.30 2.15 5.93
CA LYS A 39 -21.37 2.36 6.92
C LYS A 39 -21.77 1.05 7.59
N CYS A 40 -22.12 1.11 8.87
CA CYS A 40 -22.62 -0.04 9.62
C CYS A 40 -23.97 -0.49 9.06
N LYS A 41 -24.02 -1.73 8.54
CA LYS A 41 -25.24 -2.37 8.00
C LYS A 41 -25.96 -3.26 9.02
N GLN A 42 -25.53 -3.22 10.29
CA GLN A 42 -26.18 -3.96 11.37
C GLN A 42 -27.31 -3.13 11.97
N LEU A 43 -28.23 -3.80 12.67
CA LEU A 43 -29.28 -3.13 13.42
C LEU A 43 -28.69 -2.22 14.51
N CYS A 44 -29.45 -1.19 14.88
CA CYS A 44 -29.20 -0.35 16.06
C CYS A 44 -28.78 -1.23 17.24
N HIS A 45 -27.54 -1.09 17.69
CA HIS A 45 -26.96 -1.88 18.77
C HIS A 45 -26.41 -0.95 19.85
N PRO A 46 -26.47 -1.34 21.14
CA PRO A 46 -25.76 -0.63 22.18
C PRO A 46 -24.25 -0.85 22.04
N GLY A 47 -23.45 0.19 22.30
CA GLY A 47 -21.99 0.11 22.27
C GLY A 47 -21.33 0.31 20.89
N PRO A 48 -20.02 -0.01 20.77
CA PRO A 48 -19.24 0.21 19.55
C PRO A 48 -19.70 -0.69 18.40
N CYS A 49 -19.46 -0.25 17.16
CA CYS A 49 -19.86 -1.02 15.98
C CYS A 49 -19.08 -2.34 15.86
N PRO A 50 -19.74 -3.43 15.41
CA PRO A 50 -19.04 -4.67 15.12
C PRO A 50 -18.16 -4.53 13.88
N THR A 51 -17.27 -5.51 13.68
CA THR A 51 -16.32 -5.51 12.57
C THR A 51 -16.99 -5.42 11.21
N CYS A 52 -16.42 -4.62 10.31
CA CYS A 52 -16.93 -4.50 8.94
C CYS A 52 -16.90 -5.85 8.21
N ALA A 53 -18.08 -6.34 7.83
CA ALA A 53 -18.26 -7.56 7.05
C ALA A 53 -18.22 -7.34 5.52
N ALA A 54 -17.96 -6.10 5.06
CA ALA A 54 -17.86 -5.81 3.63
C ALA A 54 -16.62 -6.49 3.03
N THR A 55 -16.77 -7.05 1.84
CA THR A 55 -15.66 -7.56 1.05
C THR A 55 -15.10 -6.42 0.21
N VAL A 56 -13.77 -6.30 0.18
CA VAL A 56 -13.04 -5.32 -0.61
C VAL A 56 -11.97 -6.03 -1.44
N GLN A 57 -11.66 -5.44 -2.58
CA GLN A 57 -10.52 -5.83 -3.39
C GLN A 57 -9.28 -5.07 -2.92
N VAL A 58 -8.25 -5.80 -2.54
CA VAL A 58 -7.01 -5.21 -2.04
C VAL A 58 -5.85 -5.65 -2.91
N SER A 59 -5.06 -4.68 -3.33
CA SER A 59 -3.85 -4.92 -4.12
C SER A 59 -2.75 -5.48 -3.24
N CYS A 60 -2.03 -6.47 -3.75
CA CYS A 60 -0.81 -6.98 -3.15
C CYS A 60 0.21 -5.84 -2.95
N PRO A 61 1.11 -5.89 -1.95
CA PRO A 61 2.19 -4.90 -1.80
C PRO A 61 3.07 -4.71 -3.05
N CYS A 62 3.18 -5.74 -3.91
CA CYS A 62 3.88 -5.65 -5.20
C CYS A 62 3.02 -5.15 -6.37
N LYS A 63 1.71 -4.93 -6.15
CA LYS A 63 0.70 -4.47 -7.12
C LYS A 63 0.40 -5.41 -8.31
N LYS A 64 0.92 -6.64 -8.29
CA LYS A 64 0.70 -7.60 -9.39
C LYS A 64 -0.59 -8.38 -9.30
N SER A 65 -1.09 -8.59 -8.09
CA SER A 65 -2.32 -9.33 -7.85
C SER A 65 -3.28 -8.50 -7.02
N ILE A 66 -4.55 -8.76 -7.24
CA ILE A 66 -5.66 -8.22 -6.47
C ILE A 66 -6.32 -9.41 -5.80
N SER A 67 -6.62 -9.28 -4.51
CA SER A 67 -7.28 -10.33 -3.74
C SER A 67 -8.52 -9.78 -3.06
N GLU A 68 -9.57 -10.59 -2.99
CA GLU A 68 -10.81 -10.26 -2.32
C GLU A 68 -10.76 -10.74 -0.87
N MET A 69 -10.99 -9.82 0.06
CA MET A 69 -10.96 -10.12 1.48
C MET A 69 -11.89 -9.19 2.25
N ARG A 70 -12.16 -9.52 3.51
CA ARG A 70 -12.97 -8.65 4.36
C ARG A 70 -12.23 -7.34 4.66
N CYS A 71 -12.96 -6.24 4.73
CA CYS A 71 -12.41 -4.90 4.96
C CYS A 71 -11.55 -4.83 6.24
N ASN A 72 -11.96 -5.51 7.31
CA ASN A 72 -11.17 -5.58 8.55
C ASN A 72 -9.83 -6.32 8.39
N MET A 73 -9.69 -7.15 7.36
CA MET A 73 -8.46 -7.88 7.04
C MET A 73 -7.60 -7.15 6.00
N ALA A 74 -8.13 -6.12 5.32
CA ALA A 74 -7.41 -5.40 4.27
C ALA A 74 -6.09 -4.77 4.75
N VAL A 75 -5.98 -4.46 6.05
CA VAL A 75 -4.76 -3.96 6.68
C VAL A 75 -3.64 -5.02 6.73
N ASN A 76 -4.02 -6.30 6.73
CA ASN A 76 -3.15 -7.45 6.92
C ASN A 76 -2.99 -8.27 5.62
N VAL A 77 -3.05 -7.61 4.46
CA VAL A 77 -2.74 -8.25 3.17
C VAL A 77 -1.36 -8.87 3.26
N ARG A 78 -1.23 -10.16 2.96
CA ARG A 78 0.06 -10.82 2.95
C ARG A 78 0.78 -10.61 1.62
N PRO A 79 2.12 -10.63 1.60
CA PRO A 79 2.86 -10.64 0.35
C PRO A 79 2.54 -11.92 -0.43
N CYS A 80 2.39 -11.83 -1.75
CA CYS A 80 2.00 -12.98 -2.58
C CYS A 80 3.11 -14.02 -2.78
N ASN A 81 4.28 -13.84 -2.16
CA ASN A 81 5.48 -14.67 -2.28
C ASN A 81 6.05 -14.82 -3.72
N SER A 82 5.44 -14.16 -4.70
CA SER A 82 6.00 -14.01 -6.05
C SER A 82 7.14 -12.99 -6.06
N THR A 83 7.97 -12.98 -7.10
CA THR A 83 8.99 -11.93 -7.30
C THR A 83 8.34 -10.55 -7.29
N CYS A 84 8.91 -9.59 -6.56
CA CYS A 84 8.33 -8.26 -6.37
C CYS A 84 8.25 -7.48 -7.69
N GLU A 85 9.32 -7.46 -8.49
CA GLU A 85 9.51 -6.70 -9.75
C GLU A 85 9.19 -5.19 -9.68
N ARG A 86 8.90 -4.64 -8.48
CA ARG A 86 8.84 -3.20 -8.26
C ARG A 86 10.20 -2.58 -8.57
N LYS A 87 10.22 -1.34 -9.04
CA LYS A 87 11.49 -0.61 -9.23
C LYS A 87 12.18 -0.42 -7.88
N LEU A 88 13.48 -0.74 -7.83
CA LEU A 88 14.37 -0.44 -6.71
C LEU A 88 14.49 1.08 -6.56
N THR A 89 15.12 1.55 -5.47
CA THR A 89 15.29 2.99 -5.20
C THR A 89 15.98 3.77 -6.34
N CYS A 90 16.77 3.09 -7.17
CA CYS A 90 17.39 3.65 -8.37
C CYS A 90 16.43 3.95 -9.53
N GLY A 91 15.17 3.51 -9.49
CA GLY A 91 14.16 3.72 -10.55
C GLY A 91 14.34 2.89 -11.83
N ARG A 92 15.53 2.36 -12.11
CA ARG A 92 15.83 1.57 -13.32
C ARG A 92 15.66 0.07 -13.13
N HIS A 93 16.32 -0.48 -12.11
CA HIS A 93 16.37 -1.92 -11.89
C HIS A 93 15.13 -2.42 -11.15
N SER A 94 14.67 -3.63 -11.49
CA SER A 94 13.52 -4.29 -10.88
C SER A 94 13.97 -5.14 -9.68
N CYS A 95 13.16 -5.15 -8.63
CA CYS A 95 13.40 -5.94 -7.42
C CYS A 95 13.19 -7.43 -7.70
N SER A 96 14.24 -8.23 -7.50
CA SER A 96 14.22 -9.70 -7.65
C SER A 96 13.89 -10.44 -6.34
N GLN A 97 13.70 -9.71 -5.24
CA GLN A 97 13.32 -10.30 -3.95
C GLN A 97 11.87 -10.82 -3.98
N PRO A 98 11.52 -11.81 -3.12
CA PRO A 98 10.13 -12.19 -2.92
C PRO A 98 9.31 -10.97 -2.48
N CYS A 99 8.02 -10.99 -2.81
CA CYS A 99 7.10 -9.93 -2.42
C CYS A 99 7.24 -9.66 -0.93
N HIS A 100 7.43 -8.39 -0.58
CA HIS A 100 7.70 -7.95 0.78
C HIS A 100 6.84 -6.72 1.10
N HIS A 101 6.79 -6.38 2.38
CA HIS A 101 6.20 -5.13 2.83
C HIS A 101 7.21 -3.98 2.74
N GLY A 102 6.73 -2.75 2.60
CA GLY A 102 7.58 -1.56 2.59
C GLY A 102 8.19 -1.22 1.22
N GLU A 103 9.22 -0.39 1.25
CA GLU A 103 10.00 0.04 0.10
C GLU A 103 11.04 -1.02 -0.28
N CYS A 104 11.44 -1.06 -1.55
CA CYS A 104 12.44 -2.01 -2.01
C CYS A 104 13.86 -1.52 -1.65
N ASP A 105 14.79 -2.45 -1.49
CA ASP A 105 16.18 -2.16 -1.12
C ASP A 105 16.94 -1.31 -2.15
N SER A 106 18.13 -0.85 -1.73
CA SER A 106 19.08 -0.17 -2.61
C SER A 106 19.55 -1.06 -3.75
N CYS A 107 19.84 -0.43 -4.89
CA CYS A 107 20.30 -1.14 -6.06
C CYS A 107 21.77 -1.56 -5.97
N SER A 108 22.03 -2.88 -5.93
CA SER A 108 23.37 -3.47 -5.91
C SER A 108 23.90 -3.86 -7.30
N PHE A 109 23.28 -3.36 -8.38
CA PHE A 109 23.73 -3.63 -9.74
C PHE A 109 24.96 -2.80 -10.08
N GLU A 110 25.94 -3.44 -10.71
CA GLU A 110 27.16 -2.80 -11.20
C GLU A 110 26.94 -2.25 -12.61
N ILE A 111 27.29 -0.97 -12.81
CA ILE A 111 27.22 -0.34 -14.13
C ILE A 111 28.63 0.01 -14.60
N THR A 112 28.94 -0.40 -15.83
CA THR A 112 30.20 -0.04 -16.48
C THR A 112 30.05 1.33 -17.15
N GLN A 113 30.88 2.27 -16.74
CA GLN A 113 30.97 3.60 -17.35
C GLN A 113 32.23 3.72 -18.20
N SER A 114 32.10 4.28 -19.41
CA SER A 114 33.22 4.63 -20.28
C SER A 114 33.57 6.10 -20.14
N CYS A 115 34.84 6.46 -20.24
CA CYS A 115 35.22 7.86 -20.34
C CYS A 115 34.64 8.46 -21.62
N TYR A 116 34.27 9.75 -21.63
CA TYR A 116 34.00 10.49 -22.87
C TYR A 116 35.13 10.38 -23.91
N CYS A 117 36.36 10.22 -23.41
CA CYS A 117 37.57 10.00 -24.19
C CYS A 117 37.79 8.56 -24.68
N ASN A 118 36.94 7.60 -24.27
CA ASN A 118 37.03 6.16 -24.53
C ASN A 118 38.33 5.44 -24.06
N LYS A 119 39.25 6.14 -23.38
CA LYS A 119 40.55 5.58 -22.94
C LYS A 119 40.48 4.78 -21.64
N SER A 120 39.43 4.96 -20.84
CA SER A 120 39.28 4.30 -19.54
C SER A 120 37.83 3.89 -19.31
N LYS A 121 37.65 2.78 -18.58
CA LYS A 121 36.35 2.27 -18.15
C LYS A 121 36.40 2.05 -16.65
N ARG A 122 35.29 2.26 -15.96
CA ARG A 122 35.16 1.97 -14.52
C ARG A 122 33.84 1.27 -14.24
N THR A 123 33.82 0.44 -13.21
CA THR A 123 32.61 -0.22 -12.72
C THR A 123 32.21 0.44 -11.41
N VAL A 124 30.93 0.81 -11.29
CA VAL A 124 30.38 1.58 -10.18
C VAL A 124 29.00 1.05 -9.83
N LEU A 125 28.63 1.05 -8.55
CA LEU A 125 27.31 0.61 -8.10
C LEU A 125 26.23 1.60 -8.52
N CYS A 126 25.12 1.08 -9.04
CA CYS A 126 23.97 1.89 -9.44
C CYS A 126 23.40 2.73 -8.30
N SER A 127 23.47 2.25 -7.05
CA SER A 127 23.04 2.98 -5.86
C SER A 127 23.77 4.31 -5.64
N GLU A 128 25.02 4.41 -6.09
CA GLU A 128 25.87 5.59 -5.87
C GLU A 128 25.87 6.55 -7.06
N LEU A 129 25.14 6.23 -8.12
CA LEU A 129 25.15 6.97 -9.37
C LEU A 129 23.86 7.78 -9.54
N GLN A 130 24.00 9.10 -9.64
CA GLN A 130 22.92 9.99 -10.06
C GLN A 130 22.75 9.94 -11.59
N ILE A 131 22.24 8.82 -12.10
CA ILE A 131 22.03 8.67 -13.55
C ILE A 131 20.60 9.07 -13.87
N ASP A 132 20.44 9.90 -14.90
CA ASP A 132 19.12 10.21 -15.44
C ASP A 132 18.43 8.94 -15.98
N ILE A 133 17.14 8.80 -15.72
CA ILE A 133 16.32 7.62 -16.06
C ILE A 133 16.33 7.34 -17.57
N SER A 134 16.74 8.33 -18.39
CA SER A 134 16.83 8.24 -19.85
C SER A 134 17.89 7.28 -20.40
N VAL A 135 18.88 6.84 -19.62
CA VAL A 135 19.88 5.88 -20.12
C VAL A 135 19.33 4.45 -20.07
N LYS A 136 19.19 3.83 -21.24
CA LYS A 136 18.69 2.45 -21.40
C LYS A 136 19.73 1.42 -20.92
N GLU A 137 19.25 0.28 -20.39
CA GLU A 137 20.09 -0.91 -20.17
C GLU A 137 20.78 -1.29 -21.49
N GLY A 138 22.11 -1.13 -21.54
CA GLY A 138 22.93 -1.45 -22.71
C GLY A 138 23.62 -0.27 -23.41
N GLU A 139 23.22 0.97 -23.13
CA GLU A 139 23.99 2.15 -23.58
C GLU A 139 25.01 2.52 -22.49
N GLY A 140 26.30 2.45 -22.83
CA GLY A 140 27.39 2.72 -21.89
C GLY A 140 27.28 4.13 -21.30
N ILE A 141 27.22 4.23 -19.98
CA ILE A 141 27.14 5.52 -19.29
C ILE A 141 28.49 6.21 -19.37
N GLN A 142 28.53 7.48 -19.75
CA GLN A 142 29.79 8.21 -19.88
C GLN A 142 30.18 8.93 -18.58
N TYR A 143 31.48 8.99 -18.28
CA TYR A 143 32.03 9.78 -17.17
C TYR A 143 33.27 10.58 -17.61
N SER A 144 33.66 11.60 -16.83
CA SER A 144 34.89 12.35 -17.08
C SER A 144 36.03 11.81 -16.20
N CYS A 145 37.05 11.21 -16.82
CA CYS A 145 38.18 10.61 -16.10
C CYS A 145 39.26 11.62 -15.65
N LYS A 146 39.08 12.93 -15.96
CA LYS A 146 40.03 14.02 -15.67
C LYS A 146 41.47 13.80 -16.20
N GLN A 147 41.70 12.80 -17.05
CA GLN A 147 42.98 12.58 -17.71
C GLN A 147 43.12 13.52 -18.90
N PRO A 148 44.34 13.93 -19.27
CA PRO A 148 44.56 14.71 -20.48
C PRO A 148 44.11 13.91 -21.70
N CYS A 149 43.07 14.39 -22.38
CA CYS A 149 42.62 13.84 -23.66
C CYS A 149 43.65 14.18 -24.73
N SER A 150 44.54 13.25 -25.06
CA SER A 150 45.35 13.33 -26.28
C SER A 150 44.38 13.26 -27.47
N ARG A 151 44.15 14.42 -28.08
CA ARG A 151 43.48 14.61 -29.37
C ARG A 151 44.33 14.03 -30.49
#